data_AF-A0A8T2JY32-F1
#
_entry.id   AF-A0A8T2JY32-F1
#
_cell.length_a   1.000
_cell.length_b   1.000
_cell.length_c   1.000
_cell.angle_alpha   90.00
_cell.angle_beta   90.00
_cell.angle_gamma   90.00
#
_symmetry.space_group_name_H-M   'P 1'
#
loop_
_entity.id
_entity.type
_entity.pdbx_description
1 polymer ?
#
loop_
_entity_poly.entity_id
_entity_poly.type
_entity_poly.pdbx_seq_one_letter_code
_entity_poly.pdbx_strand_id
1 'polypeptide(L)'
;LRADVVVPERMETMIESIRKKDFEAFGQLTMRDSNQFHATCLDTFPPIFYLNNVSQRVISLVHQYNAFYGETKVAYSFDAGPNAVIFMLEPTVNEFVEVVKHRFPPKSNGQTFLKGLPVDRAVLSDGLHSAIASDPNPGGVSYIIVTKPGPGPMESQDATMDLLGGDGFPLHCV
;
A
#
# COMPACT_ATOMS: atom_id res chain seq x y z
N LEU A 1 -5.64 11.28 -24.21
CA LEU A 1 -4.89 10.03 -24.49
C LEU A 1 -5.02 8.99 -23.36
N ARG A 2 -4.53 9.22 -22.13
CA ARG A 2 -4.72 8.23 -21.03
C ARG A 2 -6.20 7.91 -20.80
N ALA A 3 -7.03 8.94 -20.58
CA ALA A 3 -8.46 8.77 -20.32
C ALA A 3 -9.21 8.13 -21.49
N ASP A 4 -8.90 8.53 -22.72
CA ASP A 4 -9.67 8.13 -23.90
C ASP A 4 -9.27 6.75 -24.47
N VAL A 5 -8.01 6.35 -24.31
CA VAL A 5 -7.45 5.18 -25.00
C VAL A 5 -6.91 4.12 -24.02
N VAL A 6 -6.32 4.51 -22.89
CA VAL A 6 -5.66 3.57 -21.99
C VAL A 6 -6.60 3.06 -20.89
N VAL A 7 -7.31 3.99 -20.23
CA VAL A 7 -8.16 3.64 -19.07
C VAL A 7 -9.28 2.66 -19.42
N PRO A 8 -10.01 2.77 -20.55
CA PRO A 8 -11.11 1.85 -20.86
C PRO A 8 -10.67 0.37 -20.93
N GLU A 9 -9.57 0.08 -21.64
CA GLU A 9 -9.01 -1.28 -21.75
C GLU A 9 -8.50 -1.81 -20.39
N ARG A 10 -7.86 -0.93 -19.61
CA ARG A 10 -7.39 -1.29 -18.25
C ARG A 10 -8.56 -1.60 -17.32
N MET A 11 -9.69 -0.91 -17.44
CA MET A 11 -10.88 -1.20 -16.65
C MET A 11 -11.39 -2.61 -16.93
N GLU A 12 -11.52 -3.00 -18.20
CA GLU A 12 -11.92 -4.35 -18.59
C GLU A 12 -10.96 -5.41 -18.05
N THR A 13 -9.66 -5.20 -18.26
CA THR A 13 -8.61 -6.10 -17.77
C THR A 13 -8.66 -6.24 -16.24
N MET A 14 -8.80 -5.14 -15.51
CA MET A 14 -8.86 -5.16 -14.03
C MET A 14 -10.09 -5.91 -13.53
N ILE A 15 -11.26 -5.69 -14.14
CA ILE A 15 -12.50 -6.40 -13.82
C ILE A 15 -12.31 -7.90 -14.02
N GLU A 16 -11.70 -8.31 -15.12
CA GLU A 16 -11.41 -9.73 -15.38
C GLU A 16 -10.43 -10.33 -14.36
N SER A 17 -9.33 -9.64 -14.05
CA SER A 17 -8.34 -10.10 -13.07
C SER A 17 -8.98 -10.33 -11.69
N ILE A 18 -9.85 -9.42 -11.25
CA ILE A 18 -10.59 -9.56 -9.99
C ILE A 18 -11.55 -10.76 -10.06
N ARG A 19 -12.33 -10.91 -11.13
CA ARG A 19 -13.27 -12.03 -11.31
C ARG A 19 -12.58 -13.39 -11.31
N LYS A 20 -11.43 -13.48 -12.00
CA LYS A 20 -10.61 -14.70 -12.11
C LYS A 20 -9.74 -14.93 -10.87
N LYS A 21 -9.67 -13.97 -9.94
CA LYS A 21 -8.73 -13.96 -8.80
C LYS A 21 -7.28 -14.11 -9.25
N ASP A 22 -6.95 -13.53 -10.41
CA ASP A 22 -5.60 -13.49 -10.96
C ASP A 22 -4.83 -12.34 -10.30
N PHE A 23 -4.11 -12.68 -9.23
CA PHE A 23 -3.35 -11.69 -8.47
C PHE A 23 -2.20 -11.11 -9.28
N GLU A 24 -1.58 -11.88 -10.17
CA GLU A 24 -0.45 -11.39 -10.97
C GLU A 24 -0.92 -10.33 -11.95
N ALA A 25 -1.98 -10.61 -12.73
CA ALA A 25 -2.55 -9.64 -13.65
C ALA A 25 -3.09 -8.40 -12.89
N PHE A 26 -3.76 -8.59 -11.75
CA PHE A 26 -4.21 -7.52 -10.87
C PHE A 26 -3.03 -6.63 -10.40
N GLY A 27 -1.98 -7.26 -9.90
CA GLY A 27 -0.84 -6.57 -9.30
C GLY A 27 -0.03 -5.78 -10.32
N GLN A 28 0.26 -6.38 -11.47
CA GLN A 28 0.96 -5.70 -12.57
C GLN A 28 0.17 -4.49 -13.08
N LEU A 29 -1.14 -4.65 -13.27
CA LEU A 29 -1.99 -3.57 -13.76
C LEU A 29 -2.13 -2.43 -12.74
N THR A 30 -2.28 -2.76 -11.45
CA THR A 30 -2.32 -1.78 -10.34
C THR A 30 -1.07 -0.91 -10.33
N MET A 31 0.13 -1.51 -10.38
CA MET A 31 1.39 -0.76 -10.39
C MET A 31 1.53 0.12 -11.64
N ARG A 32 1.16 -0.39 -12.82
CA ARG A 32 1.19 0.38 -14.08
C ARG A 32 0.23 1.56 -14.07
N ASP A 33 -0.93 1.42 -13.44
CA ASP A 33 -1.91 2.50 -13.36
C ASP A 33 -1.50 3.59 -12.39
N SER A 34 -0.99 3.22 -11.21
CA SER A 34 -0.39 4.17 -10.28
C SER A 34 0.78 4.93 -10.90
N ASN A 35 1.73 4.22 -11.54
CA ASN A 35 2.86 4.87 -12.21
C ASN A 35 2.41 5.87 -13.29
N GLN A 36 1.41 5.52 -14.10
CA GLN A 36 0.94 6.41 -15.16
C GLN A 36 0.16 7.61 -14.61
N PHE A 37 -0.60 7.44 -13.52
CA PHE A 37 -1.21 8.56 -12.82
C PHE A 37 -0.15 9.58 -12.38
N HIS A 38 0.91 9.15 -11.70
CA HIS A 38 2.00 10.03 -11.28
C HIS A 38 2.80 10.61 -12.46
N ALA A 39 2.91 9.90 -13.58
CA ALA A 39 3.50 10.43 -14.80
C ALA A 39 2.69 11.60 -15.37
N THR A 40 1.36 11.53 -15.35
CA THR A 40 0.51 12.67 -15.77
C THR A 40 0.58 13.85 -14.80
N CYS A 41 0.77 13.60 -13.50
CA CYS A 41 1.03 14.65 -12.51
C CYS A 41 2.35 15.37 -12.80
N LEU A 42 3.39 14.61 -13.18
CA LEU A 42 4.69 15.16 -13.56
C LEU A 42 4.63 15.97 -14.87
N ASP A 43 3.76 15.59 -15.81
CA ASP A 43 3.53 16.27 -17.09
C ASP A 43 2.68 17.55 -16.97
N THR A 44 2.08 17.80 -15.81
CA THR A 44 1.30 19.03 -15.54
C THR A 44 2.22 20.26 -15.49
N PHE A 45 1.69 21.46 -15.78
CA PHE A 45 2.42 22.72 -15.61
C PHE A 45 1.66 23.67 -14.66
N PRO A 46 2.20 23.99 -13.47
CA PRO A 46 3.47 23.49 -12.92
C PRO A 46 3.42 21.99 -12.56
N PRO A 47 4.57 21.29 -12.56
CA PRO A 47 4.62 19.86 -12.29
C PRO A 47 4.21 19.53 -10.85
N ILE A 48 3.48 18.44 -10.68
CA ILE A 48 2.98 17.96 -9.39
C ILE A 48 3.80 16.74 -8.95
N PHE A 49 4.43 16.83 -7.77
CA PHE A 49 5.25 15.75 -7.20
C PHE A 49 4.61 15.20 -5.93
N TYR A 50 4.00 14.02 -6.03
CA TYR A 50 3.49 13.30 -4.86
C TYR A 50 4.50 12.29 -4.30
N LEU A 51 5.24 11.61 -5.18
CA LEU A 51 6.20 10.57 -4.79
C LEU A 51 7.53 11.20 -4.33
N ASN A 52 8.03 10.74 -3.19
CA ASN A 52 9.32 11.16 -2.66
C ASN A 52 10.36 10.03 -2.72
N ASN A 53 11.55 10.26 -2.15
CA ASN A 53 12.63 9.27 -2.12
C ASN A 53 12.27 7.98 -1.36
N VAL A 54 11.39 8.06 -0.36
CA VAL A 54 10.88 6.86 0.35
C VAL A 54 9.93 6.09 -0.56
N SER A 55 9.01 6.77 -1.26
CA SER A 55 8.11 6.15 -2.24
C SER A 55 8.90 5.37 -3.30
N GLN A 56 9.96 5.97 -3.85
CA GLN A 56 10.86 5.31 -4.81
C GLN A 56 11.55 4.06 -4.24
N ARG A 57 11.99 4.11 -2.97
CA ARG A 57 12.58 2.95 -2.28
C ARG A 57 11.57 1.83 -2.05
N VAL A 58 10.30 2.16 -1.76
CA VAL A 58 9.23 1.16 -1.65
C VAL A 58 8.95 0.51 -3.00
N ILE A 59 8.87 1.29 -4.08
CA ILE A 59 8.73 0.78 -5.46
C ILE A 59 9.87 -0.20 -5.78
N SER A 60 11.12 0.17 -5.50
CA SER A 60 12.28 -0.70 -5.71
C SER A 60 12.21 -1.99 -4.89
N LEU A 61 11.78 -1.90 -3.63
CA LEU A 61 11.66 -3.06 -2.73
C LEU A 61 10.62 -4.06 -3.25
N VAL A 62 9.47 -3.58 -3.72
CA VAL A 62 8.41 -4.42 -4.32
C VAL A 62 8.93 -5.16 -5.55
N HIS A 63 9.62 -4.45 -6.46
CA HIS A 63 10.19 -5.09 -7.65
C HIS A 63 11.27 -6.12 -7.32
N GLN A 64 12.15 -5.84 -6.35
CA GLN A 64 13.16 -6.80 -5.87
C GLN A 64 12.52 -8.05 -5.26
N TYR A 65 11.48 -7.87 -4.44
CA TYR A 65 10.75 -8.96 -3.81
C TYR A 65 10.06 -9.86 -4.85
N ASN A 66 9.35 -9.27 -5.81
CA ASN A 66 8.72 -10.02 -6.91
C ASN A 66 9.77 -10.74 -7.79
N ALA A 67 10.89 -10.07 -8.11
CA ALA A 67 11.95 -10.66 -8.91
C ALA A 67 12.60 -11.87 -8.21
N PHE A 68 12.76 -11.83 -6.89
CA PHE A 68 13.28 -12.96 -6.11
C PHE A 68 12.38 -14.20 -6.22
N TYR A 69 11.07 -14.01 -6.20
CA TYR A 69 10.10 -15.11 -6.33
C TYR A 69 9.80 -15.52 -7.77
N GLY A 70 10.20 -14.71 -8.75
CA GLY A 70 9.93 -14.95 -10.17
C GLY A 70 8.46 -14.75 -10.57
N GLU A 71 7.64 -14.20 -9.68
CA GLU A 71 6.22 -13.94 -9.88
C GLU A 71 5.79 -12.65 -9.16
N THR A 72 4.68 -12.05 -9.57
CA THR A 72 4.12 -10.86 -8.90
C THR A 72 3.40 -11.25 -7.61
N LYS A 73 4.07 -11.17 -6.45
CA LYS A 73 3.50 -11.50 -5.12
C LYS A 73 2.99 -10.31 -4.34
N VAL A 74 3.54 -9.13 -4.63
CA VAL A 74 3.12 -7.86 -4.03
C VAL A 74 2.97 -6.79 -5.10
N ALA A 75 2.05 -5.85 -4.89
CA ALA A 75 1.82 -4.73 -5.80
C ALA A 75 1.67 -3.45 -4.99
N TYR A 76 2.17 -2.33 -5.51
CA TYR A 76 1.99 -1.01 -4.90
C TYR A 76 1.00 -0.16 -5.69
N SER A 77 0.34 0.75 -4.98
CA SER A 77 -0.32 1.93 -5.54
C SER A 77 -0.06 3.13 -4.64
N PHE A 78 -0.11 4.31 -5.23
CA PHE A 78 0.06 5.60 -4.58
C PHE A 78 -1.01 6.56 -5.10
N ASP A 79 -1.73 7.20 -4.17
CA ASP A 79 -2.70 8.26 -4.46
C ASP A 79 -2.00 9.63 -4.49
N ALA A 80 -2.70 10.71 -4.13
CA ALA A 80 -2.17 12.07 -4.07
C ALA A 80 -1.25 12.32 -2.84
N GLY A 81 -0.23 11.48 -2.66
CA GLY A 81 0.75 11.61 -1.59
C GLY A 81 1.82 10.50 -1.62
N PRO A 82 2.82 10.57 -0.70
CA PRO A 82 3.95 9.65 -0.73
C PRO A 82 3.67 8.28 -0.08
N ASN A 83 2.50 8.11 0.54
CA ASN A 83 2.13 6.90 1.25
C ASN A 83 1.87 5.75 0.27
N ALA A 84 2.56 4.62 0.47
CA ALA A 84 2.38 3.43 -0.34
C ALA A 84 1.22 2.58 0.19
N VAL A 85 0.29 2.20 -0.69
CA VAL A 85 -0.68 1.14 -0.46
C VAL A 85 -0.16 -0.13 -1.11
N ILE A 86 0.02 -1.19 -0.32
CA ILE A 86 0.55 -2.46 -0.80
C ILE A 86 -0.54 -3.53 -0.78
N PHE A 87 -0.74 -4.19 -1.92
CA PHE A 87 -1.62 -5.34 -2.09
C PHE A 87 -0.79 -6.62 -2.12
N MET A 88 -1.27 -7.66 -1.45
CA MET A 88 -0.69 -8.99 -1.43
C MET A 88 -1.73 -10.00 -0.96
N LEU A 89 -1.48 -11.29 -1.18
CA LEU A 89 -2.29 -12.35 -0.59
C LEU A 89 -1.89 -12.62 0.86
N GLU A 90 -2.83 -13.09 1.68
CA GLU A 90 -2.63 -13.36 3.12
C GLU A 90 -1.35 -14.16 3.45
N PRO A 91 -0.97 -15.24 2.71
CA PRO A 91 0.25 -15.99 3.00
C PRO A 91 1.55 -15.16 2.87
N THR A 92 1.50 -14.02 2.18
CA THR A 92 2.67 -13.14 1.92
C THR A 92 2.84 -12.06 2.99
N VAL A 93 1.80 -11.78 3.79
CA VAL A 93 1.74 -10.62 4.70
C VAL A 93 2.87 -10.63 5.73
N ASN A 94 3.04 -11.75 6.45
CA ASN A 94 4.02 -11.83 7.53
C ASN A 94 5.45 -11.62 7.01
N GLU A 95 5.81 -12.26 5.90
CA GLU A 95 7.14 -12.13 5.31
C GLU A 95 7.39 -10.72 4.78
N PHE A 96 6.44 -10.16 4.02
CA PHE A 96 6.64 -8.84 3.42
C PHE A 96 6.71 -7.72 4.47
N VAL A 97 5.98 -7.84 5.59
CA VAL A 97 6.10 -6.90 6.72
C VAL A 97 7.51 -6.95 7.32
N GLU A 98 8.12 -8.13 7.47
CA GLU A 98 9.51 -8.26 7.93
C GLU A 98 10.51 -7.70 6.90
N VAL A 99 10.26 -7.88 5.61
CA VAL A 99 11.02 -7.24 4.52
C VAL A 99 10.97 -5.71 4.64
N VAL A 100 9.79 -5.13 4.89
CA VAL A 100 9.63 -3.68 5.09
C VAL A 100 10.35 -3.22 6.35
N LYS A 101 10.24 -3.94 7.48
CA LYS A 101 10.98 -3.62 8.72
C LYS A 101 12.49 -3.66 8.52
N HIS A 102 12.99 -4.61 7.74
CA HIS A 102 14.41 -4.70 7.41
C HIS A 102 14.87 -3.51 6.57
N ARG A 103 14.10 -3.13 5.54
CA ARG A 103 14.42 -2.02 4.63
C ARG A 103 14.24 -0.64 5.27
N PHE A 104 13.26 -0.51 6.17
CA PHE A 104 12.87 0.71 6.86
C PHE A 104 12.75 0.46 8.37
N PRO A 105 13.89 0.29 9.08
CA PRO A 105 13.85 0.02 10.52
C PRO A 105 13.05 1.09 11.28
N PRO A 106 12.11 0.70 12.16
CA PRO A 106 11.32 1.67 12.91
C PRO A 106 12.22 2.50 13.83
N LYS A 107 11.99 3.81 13.88
CA LYS A 107 12.55 4.66 14.95
C LYS A 107 11.58 4.67 16.11
N SER A 108 12.08 4.62 17.35
CA SER A 108 11.26 4.88 18.53
C SER A 108 10.67 6.29 18.44
N ASN A 109 9.39 6.39 18.13
CA ASN A 109 8.62 7.63 18.01
C ASN A 109 7.41 7.66 18.96
N GLY A 110 7.37 6.75 19.95
CA GLY A 110 6.25 6.62 20.89
C GLY A 110 4.98 6.02 20.30
N GLN A 111 4.97 5.61 19.02
CA GLN A 111 3.84 4.97 18.37
C GLN A 111 4.11 3.49 18.06
N THR A 112 3.05 2.69 17.98
CA THR A 112 3.14 1.32 17.49
C THR A 112 3.41 1.32 15.99
N PHE A 113 4.47 0.62 15.57
CA PHE A 113 4.86 0.53 14.17
C PHE A 113 3.87 -0.29 13.34
N LEU A 114 3.21 -1.28 13.94
CA LEU A 114 2.15 -2.06 13.30
C LEU A 114 0.80 -1.75 13.94
N LYS A 115 -0.22 -1.50 13.11
CA LYS A 115 -1.59 -1.20 13.49
C LYS A 115 -2.55 -2.04 12.63
N GLY A 116 -3.75 -2.33 13.14
CA GLY A 116 -4.77 -3.10 12.43
C GLY A 116 -4.69 -4.60 12.71
N LEU A 117 -4.80 -5.43 11.68
CA LEU A 117 -4.77 -6.89 11.80
C LEU A 117 -3.44 -7.38 12.40
N PRO A 118 -3.45 -8.44 13.23
CA PRO A 118 -2.23 -9.02 13.77
C PRO A 118 -1.36 -9.60 12.67
N VAL A 119 -0.04 -9.48 12.84
CA VAL A 119 0.97 -10.00 11.91
C VAL A 119 1.99 -10.77 12.73
N ASP A 120 2.20 -12.04 12.37
CA ASP A 120 3.19 -12.87 13.04
C ASP A 120 4.60 -12.54 12.54
N ARG A 121 5.59 -12.83 13.38
CA ARG A 121 6.98 -12.70 12.99
C ARG A 121 7.34 -13.76 11.94
N ALA A 122 7.88 -13.33 10.82
CA ALA A 122 8.49 -14.20 9.83
C ALA A 122 10.02 -14.21 9.96
N VAL A 123 10.66 -15.28 9.49
CA VAL A 123 12.11 -15.35 9.31
C VAL A 123 12.38 -15.24 7.82
N LEU A 124 13.17 -14.24 7.43
CA LEU A 124 13.56 -14.07 6.03
C LEU A 124 14.66 -15.08 5.70
N SER A 125 14.57 -15.72 4.53
CA SER A 125 15.65 -16.58 4.05
C SER A 125 16.90 -15.78 3.70
N ASP A 126 18.08 -16.39 3.76
CA ASP A 126 19.34 -15.73 3.38
C ASP A 126 19.32 -15.26 1.91
N GLY A 127 18.69 -16.04 1.03
CA GLY A 127 18.50 -15.68 -0.38
C GLY A 127 17.66 -14.41 -0.53
N LEU A 128 16.55 -14.31 0.21
CA LEU A 128 15.70 -13.13 0.19
C LEU A 128 16.42 -11.92 0.79
N HIS A 129 17.11 -12.10 1.92
CA HIS A 129 17.96 -11.06 2.53
C HIS A 129 18.97 -10.49 1.54
N SER A 130 19.66 -11.36 0.78
CA SER A 130 20.62 -10.92 -0.23
C SER A 130 19.95 -10.22 -1.41
N ALA A 131 18.76 -10.66 -1.84
CA ALA A 131 18.04 -10.07 -2.97
C ALA A 131 17.52 -8.66 -2.71
N ILE A 132 17.16 -8.36 -1.45
CA ILE A 132 16.67 -7.04 -1.02
C ILE A 132 17.77 -6.17 -0.39
N ALA A 133 19.03 -6.63 -0.44
CA ALA A 133 20.16 -5.98 0.22
C ALA A 133 20.37 -4.57 -0.34
N SER A 134 20.06 -3.56 0.48
CA SER A 134 20.19 -2.15 0.14
C SER A 134 20.26 -1.34 1.44
N ASP A 135 20.90 -0.17 1.40
CA ASP A 135 21.11 0.67 2.59
C ASP A 135 19.80 0.91 3.34
N PRO A 136 19.68 0.51 4.61
CA PRO A 136 18.46 0.70 5.38
C PRO A 136 18.11 2.18 5.45
N ASN A 137 16.82 2.48 5.56
CA ASN A 137 16.32 3.85 5.74
C ASN A 137 15.53 3.95 7.07
N PRO A 138 16.23 4.06 8.22
CA PRO A 138 15.57 4.09 9.52
C PRO A 138 14.59 5.26 9.68
N GLY A 139 13.35 4.94 10.04
CA GLY A 139 12.26 5.91 10.16
C GLY A 139 11.75 6.46 8.83
N GLY A 140 12.13 5.86 7.69
CA GLY A 140 11.53 6.21 6.40
C GLY A 140 10.05 5.86 6.32
N VAL A 141 9.62 4.82 7.05
CA VAL A 141 8.21 4.48 7.26
C VAL A 141 7.85 4.80 8.71
N SER A 142 6.78 5.56 8.93
CA SER A 142 6.32 5.94 10.26
C SER A 142 5.62 4.79 11.00
N TYR A 143 4.74 4.08 10.28
CA TYR A 143 4.00 2.89 10.74
C TYR A 143 3.35 2.20 9.53
N ILE A 144 2.83 0.99 9.74
CA ILE A 144 2.08 0.18 8.77
C ILE A 144 0.68 -0.06 9.33
N ILE A 145 -0.34 0.12 8.50
CA ILE A 145 -1.72 -0.32 8.78
C ILE A 145 -2.00 -1.57 7.97
N VAL A 146 -2.34 -2.67 8.63
CA VAL A 146 -2.69 -3.94 7.99
C VAL A 146 -4.20 -4.11 8.02
N THR A 147 -4.80 -4.27 6.85
CA THR A 147 -6.25 -4.41 6.68
C THR A 147 -6.56 -5.40 5.54
N LYS A 148 -7.84 -5.66 5.30
CA LYS A 148 -8.34 -6.50 4.22
C LYS A 148 -9.59 -5.89 3.58
N PRO A 149 -9.99 -6.33 2.38
CA PRO A 149 -11.27 -5.92 1.80
C PRO A 149 -12.42 -6.13 2.79
N GLY A 150 -13.25 -5.10 2.96
CA GLY A 150 -14.36 -5.05 3.91
C GLY A 150 -15.72 -4.81 3.23
N PRO A 151 -16.81 -4.79 4.01
CA PRO A 151 -18.14 -4.45 3.52
C PRO A 151 -18.24 -2.95 3.14
N GLY A 152 -19.37 -2.57 2.57
CA GLY A 152 -19.74 -1.16 2.39
C GLY A 152 -20.09 -0.46 3.71
N PRO A 153 -20.60 0.77 3.66
CA PRO A 153 -21.06 1.52 4.84
C PRO A 153 -22.07 0.73 5.67
N MET A 154 -22.01 0.87 6.99
CA MET A 154 -22.91 0.22 7.94
C MET A 154 -23.49 1.27 8.89
N GLU A 155 -24.79 1.17 9.18
CA GLU A 155 -25.43 1.95 10.23
C GLU A 155 -25.05 1.40 11.60
N SER A 156 -24.69 2.27 12.55
CA SER A 156 -24.54 1.91 13.95
C SER A 156 -25.87 2.08 14.66
N GLN A 157 -26.36 1.04 15.34
CA GLN A 157 -27.48 1.15 16.28
C GLN A 157 -27.01 1.42 17.72
N ASP A 158 -25.70 1.49 17.92
CA ASP A 158 -25.09 1.77 19.22
C ASP A 158 -24.99 3.29 19.41
N ALA A 159 -25.87 3.85 20.24
CA ALA A 159 -25.88 5.27 20.58
C ALA A 159 -24.59 5.72 21.30
N THR A 160 -23.78 4.80 21.84
CA THR A 160 -22.46 5.16 22.42
C THR A 160 -21.44 5.53 21.35
N MET A 161 -21.71 5.20 20.09
CA MET A 161 -20.89 5.56 18.93
C MET A 161 -21.34 6.87 18.27
N ASP A 162 -22.41 7.50 18.78
CA ASP A 162 -22.85 8.81 18.29
C ASP A 162 -21.75 9.85 18.54
N LEU A 163 -21.51 10.71 17.56
CA LEU A 163 -20.49 11.75 17.67
C LEU A 163 -21.03 13.07 18.24
N LEU A 164 -22.36 13.18 18.37
CA LEU A 164 -23.08 14.35 18.89
C LEU A 164 -23.85 13.98 20.16
N GLY A 165 -23.93 14.92 21.10
CA GLY A 165 -24.78 14.82 22.27
C GLY A 165 -26.25 15.16 21.97
N GLY A 166 -27.11 14.99 22.98
CA GLY A 166 -28.53 15.32 22.87
C GLY A 166 -28.83 16.82 22.68
N ASP A 167 -27.83 17.67 22.90
CA ASP A 167 -27.85 19.11 22.61
C ASP A 167 -27.45 19.43 21.16
N GLY A 168 -27.05 18.42 20.38
CA GLY A 168 -26.63 18.55 18.98
C GLY A 168 -25.18 19.00 18.80
N PHE A 169 -24.39 19.10 19.89
CA PHE A 169 -22.97 19.48 19.83
C PHE A 169 -22.05 18.26 19.88
N PRO A 170 -20.81 18.35 19.36
CA PRO A 170 -19.86 17.24 19.43
C PRO A 170 -19.58 16.79 20.86
N LEU A 171 -19.59 15.47 21.10
CA LEU A 171 -19.25 14.90 22.41
C LEU A 171 -17.80 15.19 22.82
N HIS A 172 -16.92 15.33 21.83
CA HIS A 172 -15.51 15.67 22.02
C HIS A 172 -15.15 16.89 21.17
N CYS A 173 -15.19 18.07 21.79
CA CYS A 173 -14.58 19.28 21.24
C CYS A 173 -13.10 19.32 21.66
N VAL A 174 -12.21 19.39 20.68
CA VAL A 174 -10.76 19.59 20.87
C VAL A 174 -10.45 21.07 20.89
#